data_AF-A0A529NLA6-F1
#
_entry.id   AF-A0A529NLA6-F1
#
_cell.length_a   1.000
_cell.length_b   1.000
_cell.length_c   1.000
_cell.angle_alpha   90.00
_cell.angle_beta   90.00
_cell.angle_gamma   90.00
#
_symmetry.space_group_name_H-M   'P 1'
#
loop_
_entity.id
_entity.type
_entity.pdbx_description
1 polymer ?
#
loop_
_entity_poly.entity_id
_entity_poly.type
_entity_poly.pdbx_seq_one_letter_code
_entity_poly.pdbx_strand_id
1 'polypeptide(L)'
;MAQYNCDILDDNSDIKQANNLLDEANEYFMNAAFGSDPVEQCDDMTSAVDALKQAYEIIAVCDHPRAIRQLRQIRSYNEMRGDYCRKAQGDQNGDDDHGEE
;
A
#
# COMPACT_ATOMS: atom_id res chain seq x y z
N MET A 1 -1.41 -14.01 21.36
CA MET A 1 -0.72 -14.41 20.12
C MET A 1 -1.80 -14.64 19.08
N ALA A 2 -1.80 -13.91 17.96
CA ALA A 2 -2.66 -14.26 16.83
C ALA A 2 -2.24 -15.65 16.34
N GLN A 3 -3.20 -16.57 16.24
CA GLN A 3 -2.97 -17.89 15.65
C GLN A 3 -3.36 -17.77 14.17
N TYR A 4 -2.37 -17.70 13.28
CA TYR A 4 -2.62 -17.72 11.84
C TYR A 4 -2.61 -19.16 11.32
N ASN A 5 -3.61 -19.51 10.50
CA ASN A 5 -3.66 -20.71 9.69
C ASN A 5 -2.78 -20.52 8.44
N CYS A 6 -1.65 -21.22 8.41
CA CYS A 6 -0.63 -21.10 7.38
C CYS A 6 -0.70 -22.20 6.30
N ASP A 7 -1.75 -23.02 6.28
CA ASP A 7 -1.87 -24.09 5.28
C ASP A 7 -2.18 -23.51 3.88
N ILE A 8 -1.18 -23.54 3.00
CA ILE A 8 -1.29 -23.01 1.62
C ILE A 8 -2.35 -23.77 0.79
N LEU A 9 -2.68 -25.01 1.17
CA LEU A 9 -3.68 -25.82 0.48
C LEU A 9 -5.09 -25.60 1.02
N ASP A 10 -5.25 -24.91 2.14
CA ASP A 10 -6.55 -24.53 2.69
C ASP A 10 -7.02 -23.20 2.07
N ASP A 11 -8.18 -23.25 1.43
CA ASP A 11 -8.82 -22.10 0.80
C ASP A 11 -9.24 -21.01 1.79
N ASN A 12 -9.33 -21.34 3.08
CA ASN A 12 -9.65 -20.41 4.16
C ASN A 12 -8.43 -20.07 5.03
N SER A 13 -7.22 -20.38 4.55
CA SER A 13 -6.00 -20.02 5.27
C SER A 13 -5.73 -18.53 5.26
N ASP A 14 -5.13 -18.05 6.35
CA ASP A 14 -4.68 -16.66 6.44
C ASP A 14 -3.60 -16.37 5.40
N ILE A 15 -2.78 -17.36 5.02
CA ILE A 15 -1.78 -17.17 3.96
C ILE A 15 -2.41 -16.87 2.60
N LYS A 16 -3.61 -17.39 2.31
CA LYS A 16 -4.37 -17.03 1.11
C LYS A 16 -4.93 -15.62 1.21
N GLN A 17 -5.46 -15.22 2.37
CA GLN A 17 -5.84 -13.83 2.64
C GLN A 17 -4.64 -12.88 2.45
N ALA A 18 -3.46 -13.25 2.93
CA ALA A 18 -2.25 -12.47 2.74
C ALA A 18 -1.89 -12.33 1.26
N ASN A 19 -2.04 -13.39 0.45
CA ASN A 19 -1.83 -13.27 -1.00
C ASN A 19 -2.85 -12.32 -1.66
N ASN A 20 -4.13 -12.38 -1.28
CA ASN A 20 -5.14 -11.45 -1.80
C ASN A 20 -4.78 -9.99 -1.45
N LEU A 21 -4.30 -9.74 -0.24
CA LEU A 21 -3.83 -8.41 0.18
C LEU A 21 -2.61 -7.93 -0.62
N LEU A 22 -1.75 -8.83 -1.10
CA LEU A 22 -0.65 -8.45 -1.99
C LEU A 22 -1.15 -8.05 -3.38
N ASP A 23 -2.16 -8.75 -3.89
CA ASP A 23 -2.79 -8.42 -5.17
C ASP A 23 -3.52 -7.08 -5.06
N GLU A 24 -4.25 -6.85 -3.97
CA GLU A 24 -4.93 -5.59 -3.68
C GLU A 24 -3.93 -4.43 -3.53
N ALA A 25 -2.82 -4.66 -2.81
CA ALA A 25 -1.75 -3.66 -2.72
C ALA A 25 -1.15 -3.30 -4.07
N ASN A 26 -1.02 -4.28 -4.97
CA ASN A 26 -0.53 -4.05 -6.31
C ASN A 26 -1.55 -3.28 -7.17
N GLU A 27 -2.84 -3.54 -7.00
CA GLU A 27 -3.91 -2.78 -7.67
C GLU A 27 -3.88 -1.31 -7.26
N TYR A 28 -3.85 -1.02 -5.96
CA TYR A 28 -3.71 0.36 -5.47
C TYR A 28 -2.42 1.03 -5.98
N PHE A 29 -1.30 0.32 -5.99
CA PHE A 29 -0.06 0.86 -6.55
C PHE A 29 -0.20 1.21 -8.03
N MET A 30 -0.84 0.36 -8.83
CA MET A 30 -1.08 0.63 -10.25
C MET A 30 -1.99 1.84 -10.43
N ASN A 31 -3.05 1.97 -9.63
CA ASN A 31 -3.93 3.14 -9.66
C ASN A 31 -3.16 4.43 -9.34
N ALA A 32 -2.34 4.44 -8.29
CA ALA A 32 -1.50 5.60 -7.97
C ALA A 32 -0.43 5.90 -9.04
N ALA A 33 0.17 4.87 -9.64
CA ALA A 33 1.23 5.04 -10.64
C ALA A 33 0.72 5.63 -11.96
N PHE A 34 -0.53 5.34 -12.32
CA PHE A 34 -1.15 5.76 -13.58
C PHE A 34 -2.25 6.82 -13.42
N GLY A 35 -2.67 7.11 -12.19
CA GLY A 35 -3.61 8.18 -11.86
C GLY A 35 -3.01 9.57 -12.15
N SER A 36 -3.88 10.58 -12.23
CA SER A 36 -3.47 11.96 -12.49
C SER A 36 -3.76 12.93 -11.34
N ASP A 37 -4.68 12.59 -10.44
CA ASP A 37 -5.00 13.42 -9.28
C ASP A 37 -4.00 13.13 -8.14
N PRO A 38 -3.22 14.14 -7.69
CA PRO A 38 -2.27 13.95 -6.60
C PRO A 38 -2.89 13.47 -5.28
N VAL A 39 -4.13 13.86 -4.98
CA VAL A 39 -4.85 13.43 -3.78
C VAL A 39 -5.18 11.95 -3.88
N GLU A 40 -5.77 11.51 -4.99
CA GLU A 40 -6.08 10.08 -5.22
C GLU A 40 -4.80 9.24 -5.23
N GLN A 41 -3.72 9.72 -5.84
CA GLN A 41 -2.42 9.03 -5.81
C GLN A 41 -1.87 8.81 -4.39
N CYS A 42 -2.06 9.79 -3.50
CA CYS A 42 -1.66 9.68 -2.09
C CYS A 42 -2.52 8.66 -1.35
N ASP A 43 -3.84 8.71 -1.55
CA ASP A 43 -4.79 7.81 -0.91
C ASP A 43 -4.58 6.36 -1.37
N ASP A 44 -4.44 6.14 -2.67
CA ASP A 44 -4.14 4.83 -3.26
C ASP A 44 -2.82 4.27 -2.72
N MET A 45 -1.74 5.07 -2.70
CA MET A 45 -0.49 4.60 -2.11
C MET A 45 -0.58 4.34 -0.60
N THR A 46 -1.46 5.03 0.11
CA THR A 46 -1.71 4.75 1.53
C THR A 46 -2.37 3.39 1.69
N SER A 47 -3.43 3.13 0.92
CA SER A 47 -4.11 1.83 0.85
C SER A 47 -3.14 0.70 0.46
N ALA A 48 -2.28 0.93 -0.54
CA ALA A 48 -1.26 -0.04 -0.97
C ALA A 48 -0.29 -0.41 0.17
N VAL A 49 0.21 0.58 0.91
CA VAL A 49 1.10 0.35 2.05
C VAL A 49 0.39 -0.43 3.17
N ASP A 50 -0.86 -0.09 3.48
CA ASP A 50 -1.56 -0.69 4.59
C ASP A 50 -1.99 -2.13 4.28
N ALA A 51 -2.38 -2.43 3.04
CA ALA A 51 -2.57 -3.81 2.57
C ALA A 51 -1.28 -4.63 2.65
N LEU A 52 -0.12 -4.08 2.24
CA LEU A 52 1.17 -4.77 2.37
C LEU A 52 1.55 -5.04 3.84
N LYS A 53 1.27 -4.11 4.76
CA LYS A 53 1.55 -4.32 6.19
C LYS A 53 0.69 -5.44 6.76
N GLN A 54 -0.60 -5.46 6.43
CA GLN A 54 -1.51 -6.54 6.85
C GLN A 54 -1.07 -7.90 6.30
N ALA A 55 -0.68 -7.96 5.01
CA ALA A 55 -0.12 -9.17 4.42
C ALA A 55 1.17 -9.62 5.13
N TYR A 56 2.04 -8.66 5.47
CA TYR A 56 3.30 -8.93 6.17
C TYR A 56 3.09 -9.54 7.56
N GLU A 57 2.10 -9.09 8.33
CA GLU A 57 1.83 -9.63 9.67
C GLU A 57 1.53 -11.14 9.63
N ILE A 58 0.79 -11.58 8.61
CA ILE A 58 0.48 -12.99 8.38
C ILE A 58 1.73 -13.73 7.86
N ILE A 59 2.38 -13.17 6.84
CA ILE A 59 3.52 -13.81 6.17
C ILE A 59 4.74 -13.90 7.08
N ALA A 60 4.94 -12.97 8.00
CA ALA A 60 6.02 -13.04 8.99
C ALA A 60 5.92 -14.28 9.91
N VAL A 61 4.70 -14.79 10.12
CA VAL A 61 4.43 -16.00 10.89
C VAL A 61 4.49 -17.25 10.00
N CYS A 62 3.90 -17.19 8.81
CA CYS A 62 3.76 -18.35 7.93
C CYS A 62 4.98 -18.64 7.02
N ASP A 63 5.71 -17.61 6.58
CA ASP A 63 6.83 -17.70 5.64
C ASP A 63 7.85 -16.57 5.88
N HIS A 64 8.72 -16.79 6.86
CA HIS A 64 9.70 -15.80 7.30
C HIS A 64 10.66 -15.32 6.19
N PRO A 65 11.20 -16.18 5.31
CA PRO A 65 11.99 -15.73 4.16
C PRO A 65 11.24 -14.77 3.22
N ARG A 66 9.95 -15.02 2.96
CA ARG A 66 9.13 -14.14 2.12
C ARG A 66 8.84 -12.81 2.80
N ALA A 67 8.67 -12.80 4.13
CA ALA A 67 8.45 -11.59 4.91
C ALA A 67 9.59 -10.57 4.76
N ILE A 68 10.85 -11.02 4.68
CA ILE A 68 12.01 -10.13 4.46
C ILE A 68 11.92 -9.40 3.12
N ARG A 69 11.44 -10.07 2.07
CA ARG A 69 11.25 -9.43 0.75
C ARG A 69 10.16 -8.37 0.81
N GLN A 70 9.07 -8.64 1.53
CA GLN A 70 7.96 -7.70 1.69
C GLN A 70 8.34 -6.45 2.47
N LEU A 71 9.21 -6.55 3.48
CA LEU A 71 9.71 -5.37 4.19
C LEU A 71 10.38 -4.37 3.24
N ARG A 72 11.11 -4.85 2.22
CA ARG A 72 11.72 -3.97 1.21
C ARG A 72 10.65 -3.29 0.35
N GLN A 73 9.62 -4.02 -0.05
CA GLN A 73 8.50 -3.48 -0.83
C GLN A 73 7.71 -2.44 -0.04
N ILE A 74 7.35 -2.73 1.22
CA ILE A 74 6.69 -1.80 2.14
C ILE A 74 7.49 -0.51 2.26
N ARG A 75 8.81 -0.60 2.40
CA ARG A 75 9.66 0.59 2.49
C ARG A 75 9.60 1.42 1.21
N SER A 76 9.78 0.79 0.05
CA SER A 76 9.70 1.47 -1.24
C SER A 76 8.34 2.14 -1.46
N TYR A 77 7.24 1.46 -1.12
CA TYR A 77 5.89 2.02 -1.23
C TYR A 77 5.67 3.19 -0.27
N ASN A 78 6.20 3.12 0.96
CA ASN A 78 6.13 4.23 1.90
C ASN A 78 6.90 5.47 1.42
N GLU A 79 8.05 5.29 0.76
CA GLU A 79 8.82 6.39 0.15
C GLU A 79 7.98 7.05 -0.95
N MET A 80 7.43 6.26 -1.89
CA MET A 80 6.55 6.77 -2.96
C MET A 80 5.28 7.45 -2.41
N ARG A 81 4.62 6.84 -1.42
CA ARG A 81 3.48 7.46 -0.72
C ARG A 81 3.85 8.83 -0.18
N GLY A 82 5.02 8.96 0.44
CA GLY A 82 5.53 10.24 0.95
C GLY A 82 5.68 11.30 -0.14
N ASP A 83 6.11 10.90 -1.33
CA ASP A 83 6.23 11.81 -2.47
C ASP A 83 4.86 12.23 -3.02
N TYR A 84 3.92 11.30 -3.20
CA TYR A 84 2.56 11.62 -3.67
C TYR A 84 1.79 12.48 -2.67
N CYS A 85 1.81 12.13 -1.39
CA CYS A 85 1.11 12.90 -0.36
C CYS A 85 1.70 14.31 -0.20
N ARG A 86 3.00 14.50 -0.45
CA ARG A 86 3.60 15.84 -0.48
C ARG A 86 3.10 16.66 -1.66
N LYS A 87 2.90 16.04 -2.83
CA LYS A 87 2.31 16.72 -4.00
C LYS A 87 0.86 17.11 -3.73
N ALA A 88 0.07 16.21 -3.15
CA ALA A 88 -1.32 16.47 -2.76
C ALA A 88 -1.46 17.69 -1.83
N GLN A 89 -0.55 17.82 -0.86
CA GLN A 89 -0.52 18.97 0.04
C GLN A 89 -0.02 20.26 -0.63
N GLY A 90 0.75 20.15 -1.71
CA GLY A 90 1.18 21.27 -2.54
C GLY A 90 0.06 21.83 -3.42
N ASP A 91 -0.80 20.96 -3.95
CA ASP A 91 -1.96 21.33 -4.78
C ASP A 91 -3.05 22.06 -3.97
N GLN A 92 -3.19 21.76 -2.67
CA GLN A 92 -4.13 22.47 -1.79
C GLN A 92 -3.72 23.91 -1.46
N ASN A 93 -2.51 24.34 -1.81
CA ASN A 93 -2.05 25.73 -1.68
C ASN A 93 -2.02 26.47 -3.03
N GLY A 94 -2.60 25.89 -4.08
CA GLY A 94 -2.65 26.44 -5.44
C GLY A 94 -3.92 27.21 -5.79
N ASP A 95 -4.83 27.43 -4.83
CA ASP A 95 -6.00 28.32 -4.94
C ASP A 95 -5.77 29.62 -4.14
N ASP A 96 -4.68 30.32 -4.45
CA ASP A 96 -4.68 31.78 -4.35
C ASP A 96 -5.19 32.32 -5.70
N ASP A 97 -6.51 32.47 -5.72
CA ASP A 97 -7.28 33.51 -6.37
C ASP A 97 -6.64 34.24 -7.56
N HIS A 98 -7.33 34.15 -8.69
CA HIS A 98 -7.39 35.16 -9.73
C HIS A 98 -7.68 36.56 -9.14
N GLY A 99 -6.64 37.23 -8.63
CA GLY A 99 -6.62 38.66 -8.43
C GLY A 99 -6.33 39.35 -9.75
N GLU A 100 -7.38 39.90 -10.36
CA GLU A 100 -7.25 41.00 -11.31
C GLU A 100 -6.38 42.12 -10.68
N GLU A 101 -5.25 42.46 -11.32
CA GLU A 101 -4.78 43.82 -11.69
C GLU A 101 -3.34 43.81 -12.21
#